data_AF-A0A433QKY8-F1
#
_entry.id   AF-A0A433QKY8-F1
#
_cell.length_a   1.000
_cell.length_b   1.000
_cell.length_c   1.000
_cell.angle_alpha   90.00
_cell.angle_beta   90.00
_cell.angle_gamma   90.00
#
_symmetry.space_group_name_H-M   'P 1'
#
loop_
_entity.id
_entity.type
_entity.pdbx_description
1 polymer ?
#
loop_
_entity_poly.entity_id
_entity_poly.type
_entity_poly.pdbx_seq_one_letter_code
_entity_poly.pdbx_strand_id
1 'polypeptide(L)'
;MAKIYIILRPFTRGVAKGLELQGAEVKILRVPETLPAEVLAKMEASPAPFDIAVTNVSVPVETDDILFGSTRFGGVPQQFK
;
A
#
# COMPACT_ATOMS: atom_id res chain seq x y z
N MET A 1 21.01 -6.03 1.27
CA MET A 1 19.64 -6.60 1.31
C MET A 1 18.71 -5.52 0.80
N ALA A 2 17.94 -5.80 -0.26
CA ALA A 2 17.04 -4.82 -0.86
C ALA A 2 15.79 -4.65 0.00
N LYS A 3 15.41 -3.40 0.27
CA LYS A 3 14.21 -3.03 1.02
C LYS A 3 13.09 -2.68 0.07
N ILE A 4 12.05 -3.51 0.02
CA ILE A 4 10.94 -3.38 -0.93
C ILE A 4 9.65 -3.05 -0.19
N TYR A 5 8.97 -1.99 -0.63
CA TYR A 5 7.74 -1.54 0.00
C TYR A 5 6.53 -1.72 -0.92
N ILE A 6 5.46 -2.31 -0.40
CA ILE A 6 4.27 -2.67 -1.18
C ILE A 6 3.01 -2.03 -0.59
N ILE A 7 2.21 -1.39 -1.43
CA ILE A 7 1.01 -0.65 -1.01
C ILE A 7 -0.23 -1.16 -1.77
N LEU A 8 -0.92 -2.20 -1.25
CA LEU A 8 -2.18 -2.76 -1.80
C LEU A 8 -2.80 -3.84 -0.86
N ARG A 9 -4.08 -4.20 -1.07
CA ARG A 9 -4.74 -5.45 -0.64
C ARG A 9 -5.62 -5.99 -1.79
N PRO A 10 -5.82 -7.32 -1.97
CA PRO A 10 -5.35 -8.46 -1.16
C PRO A 10 -4.08 -9.15 -1.70
N PHE A 11 -3.63 -8.80 -2.91
CA PHE A 11 -2.55 -9.49 -3.64
C PHE A 11 -1.16 -9.37 -2.97
N THR A 12 -0.97 -8.37 -2.12
CA THR A 12 0.33 -7.99 -1.55
C THR A 12 0.97 -9.04 -0.66
N ARG A 13 0.18 -9.84 0.05
CA ARG A 13 0.71 -10.89 0.93
C ARG A 13 1.37 -12.02 0.13
N GLY A 14 0.87 -12.32 -1.07
CA GLY A 14 1.49 -13.30 -1.96
C GLY A 14 2.80 -12.81 -2.55
N VAL A 15 2.81 -11.56 -3.00
CA VAL A 15 4.02 -10.90 -3.54
C VAL A 15 5.09 -10.77 -2.46
N ALA A 16 4.72 -10.33 -1.27
CA ALA A 16 5.65 -10.19 -0.14
C ALA A 16 6.34 -11.53 0.18
N LYS A 17 5.56 -12.61 0.32
CA LYS A 17 6.11 -13.96 0.53
C LYS A 17 7.07 -14.39 -0.58
N GLY A 18 6.74 -14.10 -1.84
CA GLY A 18 7.60 -14.42 -2.98
C GLY A 18 8.93 -13.68 -2.96
N LEU A 19 8.92 -12.41 -2.57
CA LEU A 19 10.12 -11.57 -2.45
C LEU A 19 10.96 -11.93 -1.22
N GLU A 20 10.32 -12.23 -0.08
CA GLU A 20 10.98 -12.70 1.13
C GLU A 20 11.75 -14.03 0.88
N LEU A 21 11.18 -14.94 0.09
CA LEU A 21 11.85 -16.18 -0.34
C LEU A 21 13.11 -15.93 -1.18
N GLN A 22 13.19 -14.79 -1.86
CA GLN A 22 14.38 -14.37 -2.60
C GLN A 22 15.38 -13.57 -1.75
N GLY A 23 15.12 -13.44 -0.44
CA GLY A 23 16.01 -12.75 0.50
C GLY A 23 15.84 -11.23 0.55
N ALA A 24 14.72 -10.69 0.04
CA ALA A 24 14.39 -9.27 0.18
C ALA A 24 13.72 -8.97 1.53
N GLU A 25 14.00 -7.80 2.08
CA GLU A 25 13.27 -7.28 3.25
C GLU A 25 12.02 -6.55 2.74
N VAL A 26 10.83 -7.08 3.01
CA VAL A 26 9.58 -6.52 2.51
C VAL A 26 8.79 -5.84 3.62
N LYS A 27 8.34 -4.60 3.38
CA LYS A 27 7.37 -3.94 4.24
C LYS A 27 6.09 -3.63 3.47
N ILE A 28 4.96 -4.01 4.05
CA ILE A 28 3.64 -3.68 3.50
C ILE A 28 3.16 -2.43 4.22
N LEU A 29 2.88 -1.38 3.46
CA LEU A 29 2.36 -0.12 3.99
C LEU A 29 1.05 0.28 3.30
N ARG A 30 0.32 1.21 3.92
CA ARG A 30 -0.88 1.82 3.32
C ARG A 30 -0.73 3.32 3.23
N VAL A 31 -1.25 3.93 2.17
CA VAL A 31 -1.31 5.38 2.04
C VAL A 31 -2.45 5.91 2.92
N PRO A 32 -2.33 7.11 3.51
CA PRO A 32 -3.42 7.75 4.23
C PRO A 32 -4.67 7.87 3.37
N GLU A 33 -5.83 7.64 3.97
CA GLU A 33 -7.10 7.84 3.27
C GLU A 33 -7.40 9.33 3.16
N THR A 34 -7.80 9.77 1.98
CA THR A 34 -8.12 11.18 1.69
C THR A 34 -9.60 11.47 1.83
N LEU A 35 -10.46 10.44 1.76
CA LEU A 35 -11.90 10.60 1.85
C LEU A 35 -12.38 10.65 3.32
N PRO A 36 -13.34 11.52 3.64
CA PRO A 36 -13.99 11.53 4.95
C PRO A 36 -14.71 10.21 5.26
N ALA A 37 -14.78 9.86 6.55
CA ALA A 37 -15.41 8.62 7.00
C ALA A 37 -16.90 8.50 6.58
N GLU A 38 -17.62 9.62 6.51
CA GLU A 38 -19.01 9.66 6.04
C GLU A 38 -19.15 9.27 4.56
N VAL A 39 -18.16 9.60 3.73
CA VAL A 39 -18.13 9.23 2.31
C VAL A 39 -17.80 7.74 2.18
N LEU A 40 -16.82 7.26 2.96
CA LEU A 40 -16.47 5.84 2.99
C LEU A 40 -17.64 4.96 3.43
N ALA A 41 -18.41 5.41 4.43
CA ALA A 41 -19.61 4.71 4.90
C ALA A 41 -20.68 4.60 3.81
N LYS A 42 -20.91 5.68 3.04
CA LYS A 42 -21.83 5.66 1.89
C LYS A 42 -21.36 4.77 0.75
N MET A 43 -20.05 4.58 0.60
CA MET A 43 -19.46 3.71 -0.41
C MET A 43 -19.43 2.23 0.00
N GLU A 44 -19.92 1.88 1.20
CA GLU A 44 -19.79 0.55 1.79
C GLU A 44 -18.33 0.06 1.76
N ALA A 45 -17.39 1.00 1.93
CA ALA A 45 -15.97 0.71 1.86
C ALA A 45 -15.58 -0.22 3.01
N SER A 46 -14.78 -1.25 2.70
CA SER A 46 -14.21 -2.09 3.73
C SER A 46 -13.37 -1.25 4.71
N PRO A 47 -13.43 -1.54 6.02
CA PRO A 47 -12.65 -0.82 7.01
C PRO A 47 -11.16 -0.95 6.69
N ALA A 48 -10.43 0.15 6.91
CA ALA A 48 -9.01 0.17 6.68
C ALA A 48 -8.32 -0.86 7.59
N PRO A 49 -7.39 -1.69 7.06
CA PRO A 49 -6.69 -2.68 7.86
C PRO A 49 -5.87 -2.00 8.96
N PHE A 50 -6.13 -2.38 10.20
CA PHE A 50 -5.43 -1.87 11.39
C PHE A 50 -4.03 -2.49 11.57
N ASP A 51 -3.79 -3.63 10.92
CA ASP A 51 -2.53 -4.39 10.97
C ASP A 51 -1.43 -3.83 10.06
N ILE A 52 -1.76 -2.86 9.19
CA ILE A 52 -0.84 -2.29 8.20
C ILE A 52 -0.54 -0.84 8.56
N ALA A 53 0.74 -0.52 8.71
CA ALA A 53 1.21 0.82 9.04
C ALA A 53 0.91 1.83 7.92
N VAL A 54 0.49 3.04 8.31
CA VAL A 54 0.29 4.15 7.38
C VAL A 54 1.64 4.75 7.01
N THR A 55 1.90 4.88 5.71
CA THR A 55 3.09 5.53 5.17
C THR A 55 2.91 7.03 5.04
N ASN A 56 4.04 7.74 5.11
CA ASN A 56 4.17 9.14 4.72
C ASN A 56 5.06 9.25 3.46
N VAL A 57 5.28 10.48 3.00
CA VAL A 57 6.03 10.79 1.77
C VAL A 57 7.53 10.46 1.88
N SER A 58 8.06 10.12 3.05
CA SER A 58 9.49 9.84 3.24
C SER A 58 9.91 8.42 2.87
N VAL A 59 8.97 7.50 2.64
CA VAL A 59 9.29 6.11 2.33
C VAL A 59 10.18 5.92 1.10
N PRO A 60 10.02 6.65 -0.01
CA PRO A 60 10.91 6.51 -1.16
C PRO A 60 12.40 6.76 -0.88
N VAL A 61 12.74 7.41 0.23
CA VAL A 61 14.13 7.67 0.64
C VAL A 61 14.73 6.48 1.40
N GLU A 62 13.90 5.67 2.05
CA GLU A 62 14.34 4.57 2.93
C GLU A 62 14.40 3.22 2.21
N THR A 63 14.00 3.18 0.94
CA THR A 63 13.74 1.97 0.17
C THR A 63 14.56 1.92 -1.09
N ASP A 64 15.02 0.73 -1.45
CA ASP A 64 15.67 0.50 -2.73
C ASP A 64 14.64 0.38 -3.86
N ASP A 65 13.48 -0.25 -3.58
CA ASP A 65 12.41 -0.47 -4.55
C ASP A 65 11.00 -0.27 -3.95
N ILE A 66 10.06 0.14 -4.81
CA ILE A 66 8.66 0.39 -4.42
C ILE A 66 7.71 -0.26 -5.42
N LEU A 67 6.68 -0.93 -4.91
CA LEU A 67 5.59 -1.49 -5.70
C LEU A 67 4.26 -0.81 -5.36
N PHE A 68 3.72 -0.09 -6.35
CA PHE A 68 2.40 0.53 -6.28
C PHE A 68 1.32 -0.38 -6.84
N GLY A 69 0.15 -0.41 -6.19
CA GLY A 69 -0.97 -1.22 -6.64
C GLY A 69 -2.31 -0.59 -6.30
N SER A 70 -2.97 -0.04 -7.31
CA SER A 70 -4.43 0.15 -7.43
C SER A 70 -4.68 1.12 -8.58
N THR A 71 -5.78 0.93 -9.29
CA THR A 71 -6.16 1.82 -10.39
C THR A 71 -7.59 2.32 -10.18
N ARG A 72 -7.86 3.53 -10.65
CA ARG A 72 -9.20 4.08 -10.78
C ARG A 72 -9.36 4.55 -12.22
N PHE A 73 -10.15 3.82 -13.00
CA PHE A 73 -10.39 4.12 -14.42
C PHE A 73 -9.11 4.28 -15.26
N GLY A 74 -8.09 3.43 -15.00
CA GLY A 74 -6.80 3.50 -15.70
C GLY A 74 -5.84 4.57 -15.18
N GLY A 75 -6.25 5.39 -14.21
CA GLY A 75 -5.40 6.36 -13.53
C GLY A 75 -4.97 5.93 -12.13
N VAL A 76 -4.05 6.70 -11.55
CA VAL A 76 -3.70 6.60 -10.13
C VAL A 76 -4.87 7.05 -9.25
N PRO A 77 -5.17 6.36 -8.14
CA PRO A 77 -6.15 6.83 -7.18
C PRO A 77 -5.73 8.16 -6.57
N GLN A 78 -6.71 8.96 -6.14
CA GLN A 78 -6.44 10.26 -5.52
C GLN A 78 -5.57 10.16 -4.27
N GLN A 79 -5.63 9.03 -3.55
CA GLN A 79 -4.77 8.79 -2.38
C GLN A 79 -3.28 8.84 -2.73
N PHE A 80 -2.91 8.41 -3.94
CA PHE A 80 -1.50 8.37 -4.39
C PHE A 80 -1.04 9.68 -5.05
N LYS A 81 -1.95 10.64 -5.27
CA LYS A 81 -1.65 11.90 -5.95
C LYS A 81 -1.56 13.05 -4.95
#